data_AF-A0A832ZM37-F1
#
_entry.id   AF-A0A832ZM37-F1
#
_cell.length_a   1.000
_cell.length_b   1.000
_cell.length_c   1.000
_cell.angle_alpha   90.00
_cell.angle_beta   90.00
_cell.angle_gamma   90.00
#
_symmetry.space_group_name_H-M   'P 1'
#
loop_
_entity.id
_entity.type
_entity.pdbx_description
1 polymer ?
#
loop_
_entity_poly.entity_id
_entity_poly.type
_entity_poly.pdbx_seq_one_letter_code
_entity_poly.pdbx_strand_id
1 'polypeptide(L)'
;MGRVIKLECIVCGRKYPYGQGVTLHIAGRDLTFHSKTCTIKFVKLLLEKIPEDKLKPALKETLNEFKKLLEERRKLTQKKL
;
A
#
# COMPACT_ATOMS: atom_id res chain seq x y z
N MET A 1 -33.51 5.22 3.19
CA MET A 1 -32.23 5.93 3.38
C MET A 1 -31.18 4.93 3.90
N GLY A 2 -30.27 4.49 3.04
CA GLY A 2 -29.23 3.52 3.43
C GLY A 2 -28.24 4.14 4.42
N ARG A 3 -27.92 3.44 5.52
CA ARG A 3 -26.86 3.87 6.45
C ARG A 3 -25.52 3.82 5.71
N VAL A 4 -24.92 4.98 5.50
CA VAL A 4 -23.53 5.06 4.99
C VAL A 4 -22.61 4.57 6.09
N ILE A 5 -22.00 3.39 5.91
CA ILE A 5 -20.97 2.88 6.80
C ILE A 5 -19.79 3.86 6.73
N LYS A 6 -19.46 4.50 7.86
CA LYS A 6 -18.32 5.43 7.95
C LYS A 6 -17.13 4.68 8.54
N LEU A 7 -16.04 4.61 7.80
CA LEU A 7 -14.75 4.13 8.28
C LEU A 7 -13.99 5.27 8.94
N GLU A 8 -13.06 4.93 9.85
CA GLU A 8 -12.18 5.89 10.50
C GLU A 8 -10.73 5.61 10.09
N CYS A 9 -10.01 6.68 9.73
CA CYS A 9 -8.62 6.55 9.32
C CYS A 9 -7.72 6.34 10.54
N ILE A 10 -6.97 5.23 10.56
CA ILE A 10 -6.07 4.90 11.69
C ILE A 10 -4.94 5.92 11.92
N VAL A 11 -4.68 6.79 10.94
CA VAL A 11 -3.57 7.76 10.97
C VAL A 11 -4.01 9.14 11.46
N CYS A 12 -5.21 9.58 11.11
CA CYS A 12 -5.67 10.94 11.41
C CYS A 12 -7.04 11.02 12.06
N GLY A 13 -7.71 9.90 12.34
CA GLY A 13 -9.05 9.88 12.94
C GLY A 13 -10.17 10.40 12.03
N ARG A 14 -9.88 10.82 10.80
CA ARG A 14 -10.90 11.33 9.87
C ARG A 14 -11.88 10.22 9.51
N LYS A 15 -13.18 10.50 9.67
CA LYS A 15 -14.27 9.62 9.21
C LYS A 15 -14.56 9.83 7.72
N TYR A 16 -14.75 8.76 6.97
CA TYR A 16 -15.00 8.78 5.53
C TYR A 16 -15.93 7.63 5.12
N PRO A 17 -16.68 7.75 4.00
CA PRO A 17 -17.62 6.71 3.59
C PRO A 17 -16.90 5.45 3.12
N TYR A 18 -17.49 4.29 3.39
CA TYR A 18 -17.01 2.99 2.92
C TYR A 18 -16.87 2.97 1.39
N GLY A 19 -15.80 2.36 0.87
CA GLY A 19 -15.47 2.36 -0.55
C GLY A 19 -14.62 3.57 -1.00
N GLN A 20 -14.41 4.57 -0.15
CA GLN A 20 -13.37 5.58 -0.35
C GLN A 20 -12.10 5.21 0.42
N GLY A 21 -10.95 5.73 -0.02
CA GLY A 21 -9.68 5.55 0.68
C GLY A 21 -8.90 4.31 0.23
N VAL A 22 -8.07 3.77 1.14
CA VAL A 22 -7.18 2.63 0.91
C VAL A 22 -7.32 1.68 2.09
N THR A 23 -7.44 0.38 1.83
CA THR A 23 -7.39 -0.67 2.86
C THR A 23 -6.20 -1.58 2.58
N LEU A 24 -5.37 -1.82 3.59
CA LEU A 24 -4.26 -2.77 3.51
C LEU A 24 -4.53 -3.91 4.47
N HIS A 25 -4.40 -5.15 3.99
CA HIS A 25 -4.45 -6.33 4.83
C HIS A 25 -3.03 -6.78 5.16
N ILE A 26 -2.56 -6.54 6.39
CA ILE A 26 -1.18 -6.83 6.82
C ILE A 26 -1.24 -7.58 8.14
N ALA A 27 -0.54 -8.71 8.22
CA ALA A 27 -0.43 -9.53 9.43
C ALA A 27 -1.80 -9.89 10.07
N GLY A 28 -2.78 -10.25 9.23
CA GLY A 28 -4.14 -10.63 9.66
C GLY A 28 -5.01 -9.47 10.13
N ARG A 29 -4.61 -8.22 9.86
CA ARG A 29 -5.35 -7.02 10.24
C ARG A 29 -5.71 -6.17 9.03
N ASP A 30 -6.93 -5.64 9.04
CA ASP A 30 -7.38 -4.65 8.07
C ASP A 30 -7.06 -3.24 8.56
N LEU A 31 -6.20 -2.55 7.82
CA LEU A 31 -5.74 -1.20 8.10
C LEU A 31 -6.40 -0.24 7.10
N THR A 32 -7.28 0.62 7.59
CA THR A 32 -8.10 1.51 6.78
C THR A 32 -7.59 2.95 6.81
N PHE A 33 -7.38 3.54 5.64
CA PHE A 33 -6.85 4.89 5.45
C PHE A 33 -7.79 5.72 4.58
N HIS A 34 -8.03 6.99 4.95
CA HIS A 34 -8.87 7.86 4.13
C HIS A 34 -8.19 8.32 2.83
N SER A 35 -6.86 8.23 2.71
CA SER A 35 -6.08 8.71 1.57
C SER A 35 -4.73 8.01 1.44
N LYS A 36 -4.17 8.03 0.23
CA LYS A 36 -2.82 7.50 -0.08
C LYS A 36 -1.74 8.13 0.80
N THR A 37 -1.87 9.42 1.10
CA THR A 37 -0.92 10.13 1.97
C THR A 37 -0.89 9.55 3.38
N CYS A 38 -2.06 9.22 3.95
CA CYS A 38 -2.13 8.53 5.24
C CYS A 38 -1.53 7.13 5.16
N THR A 39 -1.79 6.40 4.08
CA THR A 39 -1.18 5.08 3.86
C THR A 39 0.34 5.16 3.85
N ILE A 40 0.93 6.09 3.09
CA ILE A 40 2.39 6.25 2.98
C ILE A 40 3.00 6.64 4.33
N LYS A 41 2.39 7.57 5.07
CA LYS A 41 2.86 7.96 6.42
C LYS A 41 2.93 6.76 7.36
N PHE A 42 1.87 5.95 7.38
CA PHE A 42 1.83 4.75 8.21
C PHE A 42 2.87 3.71 7.79
N VAL A 43 2.93 3.38 6.49
CA VAL A 43 3.85 2.36 5.97
C VAL A 43 5.30 2.77 6.22
N LYS A 44 5.65 4.06 6.07
CA LYS A 44 7.00 4.56 6.38
C LYS A 44 7.36 4.28 7.84
N LEU A 45 6.50 4.70 8.78
CA LEU A 45 6.71 4.46 10.21
C LEU A 45 6.76 2.97 10.57
N LEU A 46 5.99 2.13 9.86
CA LEU A 46 6.03 0.69 10.05
C LEU A 46 7.38 0.12 9.58
N LEU A 47 7.87 0.51 8.40
CA LEU A 47 9.15 0.07 7.86
C LEU A 47 10.33 0.51 8.75
N GLU A 48 10.26 1.71 9.34
CA GLU A 48 11.27 2.20 10.29
C GLU A 48 11.34 1.39 11.59
N LYS A 49 10.28 0.64 11.94
CA LYS A 49 10.24 -0.23 13.12
C LYS A 49 10.71 -1.67 12.84
N ILE A 50 10.88 -2.06 11.58
CA ILE A 50 11.28 -3.42 11.21
C ILE A 50 12.81 -3.54 11.26
N PRO A 51 13.38 -4.56 11.93
CA PRO A 51 14.82 -4.79 11.93
C PRO A 51 15.37 -4.96 10.51
N GLU A 52 16.56 -4.40 10.26
CA GLU A 52 17.17 -4.39 8.94
C GLU A 52 17.39 -5.81 8.38
N ASP A 53 17.74 -6.79 9.22
CA ASP A 53 17.93 -8.20 8.78
C ASP A 53 16.65 -8.80 8.20
N LYS A 54 15.48 -8.42 8.74
CA LYS A 54 14.17 -8.88 8.26
C LYS A 54 13.70 -8.11 7.04
N LEU A 55 14.01 -6.82 6.95
CA LEU A 55 13.56 -5.97 5.85
C LEU A 55 14.35 -6.23 4.55
N LYS A 56 15.67 -6.44 4.64
CA LYS A 56 16.55 -6.63 3.47
C LYS A 56 16.10 -7.71 2.48
N PRO A 57 15.80 -8.95 2.89
CA PRO A 57 15.40 -10.00 1.94
C PRO A 57 14.07 -9.65 1.24
N ALA A 58 13.06 -9.22 2.00
CA ALA A 58 11.76 -8.83 1.46
C ALA A 58 11.88 -7.63 0.48
N LEU A 59 12.71 -6.64 0.83
CA LEU A 59 12.97 -5.48 -0.03
C LEU A 59 13.65 -5.90 -1.34
N LYS A 60 14.67 -6.76 -1.27
CA LYS A 60 15.39 -7.24 -2.46
C LYS A 60 14.46 -7.99 -3.40
N GLU A 61 13.62 -8.87 -2.88
CA GLU A 61 12.65 -9.63 -3.65
C GLU A 61 11.63 -8.70 -4.33
N THR A 62 11.04 -7.80 -3.56
CA THR A 62 10.06 -6.81 -4.06
C THR A 62 10.67 -5.95 -5.18
N LEU A 63 11.90 -5.46 -5.00
CA LEU A 63 12.59 -4.66 -6.02
C LEU A 63 12.84 -5.46 -7.31
N ASN A 64 13.18 -6.74 -7.20
CA ASN A 64 13.41 -7.60 -8.35
C ASN A 64 12.12 -7.86 -9.13
N GLU A 65 10.99 -8.08 -8.43
CA GLU A 65 9.68 -8.23 -9.05
C GLU A 65 9.28 -6.97 -9.84
N PHE A 66 9.41 -5.80 -9.22
CA PHE A 66 9.09 -4.53 -9.90
C PHE A 66 10.02 -4.24 -11.08
N LYS A 67 11.31 -4.61 -11.01
CA LYS A 67 12.22 -4.52 -12.16
C LYS A 67 11.73 -5.36 -13.33
N LYS A 68 11.38 -6.63 -13.10
CA LYS A 68 10.84 -7.53 -14.14
C LYS A 68 9.57 -6.96 -14.76
N LEU A 69 8.62 -6.51 -13.93
CA LEU A 69 7.38 -5.88 -14.40
C LEU A 69 7.63 -4.66 -15.30
N LEU A 70 8.62 -3.83 -14.96
CA LEU A 70 9.01 -2.68 -15.78
C LEU A 70 9.66 -3.11 -17.10
N GLU A 71 10.52 -4.13 -17.08
CA GLU A 71 11.13 -4.68 -18.30
C GLU A 71 10.09 -5.27 -19.25
N GLU A 72 9.12 -6.02 -18.73
CA GLU A 72 8.02 -6.58 -19.52
C GLU A 72 7.17 -5.47 -20.14
N ARG A 73 6.81 -4.44 -19.37
CA ARG A 73 6.09 -3.27 -19.89
C ARG A 73 6.87 -2.57 -21.01
N ARG A 74 8.19 -2.42 -20.88
CA ARG A 74 9.04 -1.82 -21.92
C ARG A 74 9.07 -2.66 -23.19
N LYS A 75 9.19 -3.98 -23.09
CA LYS A 75 9.16 -4.90 -24.25
C LYS A 75 7.82 -4.85 -24.99
N LEU A 76 6.71 -4.74 -24.27
CA LEU A 76 5.38 -4.61 -24.86
C LEU A 76 5.19 -3.29 -25.61
N THR A 77 5.72 -2.19 -25.07
CA THR A 77 5.67 -0.89 -25.75
C THR A 77 6.56 -0.86 -26.99
N GLN A 78 7.73 -1.49 -26.97
CA GLN A 78 8.63 -1.59 -28.13
C GLN A 78 8.10 -2.50 -29.24
N LYS A 79 7.29 -3.52 -28.91
CA LYS A 79 6.63 -4.39 -29.91
C LYS A 79 5.42 -3.75 -30.59
N LYS A 80 4.92 -2.62 -30.07
CA LYS A 80 3.76 -1.89 -30.62
C LYS A 80 4.15 -0.70 -31.51
N LEU A 81 5.44 -0.51 -31.75
CA LEU A 81 6.03 0.56 -32.55
C LEU A 81 6.58 -0.02 -33.86
#